data_AF-M2R6P8-F1
#
_entry.id   AF-M2R6P8-F1
#
_cell.length_a   1.000
_cell.length_b   1.000
_cell.length_c   1.000
_cell.angle_alpha   90.00
_cell.angle_beta   90.00
_cell.angle_gamma   90.00
#
_symmetry.space_group_name_H-M   'P 1'
#
loop_
_entity.id
_entity.type
_entity.pdbx_description
1 polymer ?
#
loop_
_entity_poly.entity_id
_entity_poly.type
_entity_poly.pdbx_seq_one_letter_code
_entity_poly.pdbx_strand_id
1 'polypeptide(L)'
;MSDVFLPQVSKRDKRKNSIYSLNEQLLSDTSKTPDPYSTTPSQGTYRYSSTDILNFSVLPDDSYTVFTSSHRGNSKKSQEEEMRKFLFNFPSLLLNSYCNALIKNDGNPYHIKVLLEFYSSRGKLIDLLTNLAYDEIDSCNINNQIFRGNTLFTKIYAEYLRRYCSEFLASSTLQFIELLKSNKRYLDGFSLPKESEEYRSCFREGMRHYVKLVEQSKKLFPAHLREIIKNIFFKIKSNRGEQQAIRTISTLLYLRYLFIPFATYPSLLVEIQKVVNETTKRDHLILYSPVPREKQFCSEFIHFIERTLVSVITGPTSFSTSIRGISALNQEKSLVSLVSVIRQEMRVISKFYPNDFDEVFQVVKGKTNTNASCSVCYITDEFTGWMTEREKALVKENSEIIKQIQIIQKQNEKLRSQILSLKEKFI
;
A
#
# COMPACT_ATOMS: atom_id res chain seq x y z
N MET A 1 20.35 -15.92 33.97
CA MET A 1 19.66 -14.63 34.12
C MET A 1 19.65 -13.92 32.77
N SER A 2 18.56 -14.04 32.04
CA SER A 2 18.18 -13.21 30.89
C SER A 2 16.76 -13.61 30.50
N ASP A 3 15.79 -12.84 30.99
CA ASP A 3 14.36 -13.11 30.91
C ASP A 3 13.81 -12.97 29.48
N VAL A 4 13.18 -14.05 29.02
CA VAL A 4 12.37 -14.09 27.80
C VAL A 4 10.95 -13.65 28.16
N PHE A 5 10.58 -12.42 27.82
CA PHE A 5 9.22 -11.92 27.99
C PHE A 5 8.28 -12.53 26.94
N LEU A 6 7.52 -13.55 27.34
CA LEU A 6 6.29 -14.00 26.68
C LEU A 6 5.10 -13.25 27.29
N PRO A 7 4.13 -12.74 26.51
CA PRO A 7 2.91 -12.18 27.07
C PRO A 7 2.05 -13.31 27.68
N GLN A 8 1.84 -13.24 28.99
CA GLN A 8 0.93 -14.10 29.75
C GLN A 8 -0.53 -13.86 29.31
N VAL A 9 -1.21 -14.92 28.87
CA VAL A 9 -2.64 -14.90 28.52
C VAL A 9 -3.46 -14.98 29.82
N SER A 10 -4.16 -13.88 30.15
CA SER A 10 -5.07 -13.79 31.29
C SER A 10 -6.40 -14.52 31.02
N LYS A 11 -6.86 -15.30 32.01
CA LYS A 11 -8.02 -16.22 31.98
C LYS A 11 -9.42 -15.56 31.78
N ARG A 12 -9.51 -14.34 31.24
CA ARG A 12 -10.79 -13.65 30.96
C ARG A 12 -11.32 -13.77 29.52
N ASP A 13 -10.60 -14.46 28.62
CA ASP A 13 -10.93 -14.54 27.18
C ASP A 13 -11.91 -15.65 26.75
N LYS A 14 -12.60 -16.32 27.69
CA LYS A 14 -13.60 -17.37 27.33
C LYS A 14 -14.87 -16.85 26.62
N ARG A 15 -15.03 -15.53 26.43
CA ARG A 15 -16.13 -14.94 25.63
C ARG A 15 -15.73 -14.49 24.21
N LYS A 16 -14.48 -14.64 23.79
CA LYS A 16 -14.01 -14.21 22.44
C LYS A 16 -14.18 -15.26 21.33
N ASN A 17 -14.67 -16.46 21.63
CA ASN A 17 -14.90 -17.49 20.61
C ASN A 17 -16.17 -17.29 19.75
N SER A 18 -16.91 -16.19 19.92
CA SER A 18 -18.11 -15.89 19.11
C SER A 18 -17.80 -15.20 17.77
N ILE A 19 -16.56 -14.78 17.50
CA ILE A 19 -16.21 -14.08 16.24
C ILE A 19 -15.82 -15.07 15.13
N TYR A 20 -15.49 -16.31 15.47
CA TYR A 20 -15.05 -17.32 14.50
C TYR A 20 -16.19 -18.19 13.92
N SER A 21 -17.43 -18.06 14.39
CA SER A 21 -18.58 -18.82 13.84
C SER A 21 -19.32 -18.11 12.69
N LEU A 22 -18.91 -16.90 12.30
CA LEU A 22 -19.55 -16.15 11.21
C LEU A 22 -19.00 -16.50 9.82
N ASN A 23 -17.94 -17.31 9.74
CA ASN A 23 -17.36 -17.76 8.47
C ASN A 23 -18.08 -18.98 7.87
N GLU A 24 -18.96 -19.67 8.60
CA GLU A 24 -19.70 -20.84 8.09
C GLU A 24 -21.09 -20.51 7.50
N GLN A 25 -21.62 -19.29 7.70
CA GLN A 25 -22.97 -18.92 7.22
C GLN A 25 -23.01 -18.14 5.90
N LEU A 26 -21.88 -17.94 5.20
CA LEU A 26 -21.83 -17.22 3.93
C LEU A 26 -21.58 -18.11 2.69
N LEU A 27 -21.62 -19.44 2.87
CA LEU A 27 -21.35 -20.41 1.80
C LEU A 27 -22.61 -21.04 1.17
N SER A 28 -23.83 -20.56 1.47
CA SER A 28 -25.06 -21.24 1.04
C SER A 28 -26.18 -20.36 0.47
N ASP A 29 -25.88 -19.24 -0.19
CA ASP A 29 -26.91 -18.51 -0.97
C ASP A 29 -26.33 -17.90 -2.25
N THR A 30 -26.05 -18.76 -3.22
CA THR A 30 -25.92 -18.37 -4.63
C THR A 30 -27.01 -19.05 -5.44
N SER A 31 -28.19 -18.43 -5.53
CA SER A 31 -29.06 -18.65 -6.69
C SER A 31 -29.97 -17.44 -6.96
N LYS A 32 -29.97 -17.03 -8.23
CA LYS A 32 -30.94 -16.19 -8.96
C LYS A 32 -30.84 -14.66 -8.83
N THR A 33 -30.22 -14.04 -9.84
CA THR A 33 -30.74 -12.82 -10.52
C THR A 33 -30.29 -12.80 -12.00
N PRO A 34 -31.04 -12.14 -12.91
CA PRO A 34 -31.08 -12.46 -14.34
C PRO A 34 -30.20 -11.57 -15.24
N ASP A 35 -29.84 -12.13 -16.41
CA ASP A 35 -29.09 -11.51 -17.51
C ASP A 35 -29.79 -10.27 -18.13
N PRO A 36 -29.11 -9.12 -18.29
CA PRO A 36 -29.64 -7.96 -18.99
C PRO A 36 -28.99 -7.71 -20.37
N TYR A 37 -28.43 -8.71 -21.04
CA TYR A 37 -27.87 -8.55 -22.39
C TYR A 37 -28.67 -9.32 -23.44
N SER A 38 -29.80 -8.73 -23.86
CA SER A 38 -30.43 -9.04 -25.14
C SER A 38 -30.85 -7.75 -25.81
N THR A 39 -30.01 -7.25 -26.72
CA THR A 39 -30.46 -6.57 -27.95
C THR A 39 -29.25 -6.40 -28.88
N THR A 40 -29.41 -6.89 -30.11
CA THR A 40 -28.46 -6.90 -31.22
C THR A 40 -28.13 -5.49 -31.75
N PRO A 41 -26.88 -5.18 -32.12
CA PRO A 41 -26.56 -3.99 -32.91
C PRO A 41 -26.53 -4.29 -34.42
N SER A 42 -27.22 -3.45 -35.19
CA SER A 42 -27.20 -3.41 -36.66
C SER A 42 -25.80 -3.10 -37.21
N GLN A 43 -25.45 -3.78 -38.29
CA GLN A 43 -24.18 -3.65 -39.02
C GLN A 43 -23.90 -2.21 -39.49
N GLY A 44 -22.69 -1.74 -39.22
CA GLY A 44 -22.08 -0.56 -39.83
C GLY A 44 -20.57 -0.78 -39.92
N THR A 45 -20.11 -1.25 -41.08
CA THR A 45 -18.71 -1.51 -41.40
C THR A 45 -17.94 -0.20 -41.59
N TYR A 46 -16.93 0.05 -40.76
CA TYR A 46 -15.80 0.93 -41.11
C TYR A 46 -14.48 0.24 -40.76
N ARG A 47 -13.73 -0.15 -41.81
CA ARG A 47 -12.36 -0.68 -41.71
C ARG A 47 -11.42 0.51 -41.45
N TYR A 48 -10.60 0.45 -40.40
CA TYR A 48 -9.42 1.31 -40.30
C TYR A 48 -8.19 0.53 -40.75
N SER A 49 -7.54 1.04 -41.80
CA SER A 49 -6.27 0.57 -42.35
C SER A 49 -5.11 1.19 -41.57
N SER A 50 -4.14 0.37 -41.19
CA SER A 50 -2.92 0.75 -40.49
C SER A 50 -1.91 1.43 -41.42
N THR A 51 -2.00 2.75 -41.65
CA THR A 51 -0.88 3.49 -42.29
C THR A 51 -0.72 4.97 -41.95
N ASP A 52 -1.59 5.65 -41.20
CA ASP A 52 -1.46 7.12 -41.03
C ASP A 52 -1.01 7.55 -39.63
N ILE A 53 0.04 6.90 -39.11
CA ILE A 53 0.86 7.47 -38.03
C ILE A 53 2.09 8.03 -38.71
N LEU A 54 2.11 9.35 -38.94
CA LEU A 54 3.26 10.25 -39.11
C LEU A 54 2.82 11.45 -39.95
N ASN A 55 2.18 12.45 -39.32
CA ASN A 55 2.26 13.87 -39.68
C ASN A 55 1.33 14.68 -38.77
N PHE A 56 1.87 15.22 -37.68
CA PHE A 56 1.30 16.42 -37.08
C PHE A 56 2.38 17.50 -37.09
N SER A 57 2.27 18.33 -38.12
CA SER A 57 2.98 19.59 -38.28
C SER A 57 2.57 20.55 -37.17
N VAL A 58 3.56 21.24 -36.62
CA VAL A 58 3.43 22.39 -35.72
C VAL A 58 2.49 23.42 -36.35
N LEU A 59 1.41 23.77 -35.64
CA LEU A 59 0.57 24.93 -35.96
C LEU A 59 0.90 26.08 -34.98
N PRO A 60 0.88 27.36 -35.43
CA PRO A 60 1.43 28.48 -34.69
C PRO A 60 0.48 29.03 -33.62
N ASP A 61 1.08 29.68 -32.62
CA ASP A 61 0.44 30.56 -31.65
C ASP A 61 -0.59 31.49 -32.31
N ASP A 62 -1.84 31.45 -31.86
CA ASP A 62 -2.70 32.64 -31.79
C ASP A 62 -3.94 32.40 -30.89
N SER A 63 -3.96 33.09 -29.75
CA SER A 63 -5.15 33.58 -29.05
C SER A 63 -6.21 32.58 -28.53
N TYR A 64 -5.86 31.74 -27.56
CA TYR A 64 -6.85 31.33 -26.57
C TYR A 64 -7.06 32.48 -25.58
N THR A 65 -8.01 33.36 -25.89
CA THR A 65 -8.60 34.24 -24.88
C THR A 65 -9.30 33.35 -23.85
N VAL A 66 -8.59 33.09 -22.75
CA VAL A 66 -9.18 32.51 -21.55
C VAL A 66 -10.24 33.52 -21.10
N PHE A 67 -11.52 33.17 -21.27
CA PHE A 67 -12.60 33.84 -20.56
C PHE A 67 -12.39 33.62 -19.06
N THR A 68 -11.55 34.45 -18.44
CA THR A 68 -11.53 34.65 -16.99
C THR A 68 -12.76 35.46 -16.63
N SER A 69 -13.94 34.82 -16.72
CA SER A 69 -15.10 35.36 -16.02
C SER A 69 -14.79 35.23 -14.53
N SER A 70 -14.35 36.34 -13.93
CA SER A 70 -14.22 36.51 -12.49
C SER A 70 -15.62 36.50 -11.89
N HIS A 71 -16.21 35.32 -11.78
CA HIS A 71 -17.37 35.09 -10.94
C HIS A 71 -16.88 35.04 -9.48
N ARG A 72 -16.53 36.22 -8.94
CA ARG A 72 -16.54 36.47 -7.49
C ARG A 72 -18.00 36.52 -7.02
N GLY A 73 -18.69 35.39 -7.10
CA GLY A 73 -19.91 35.16 -6.35
C GLY A 73 -19.54 34.58 -5.00
N ASN A 74 -20.08 35.14 -3.91
CA ASN A 74 -20.07 34.52 -2.58
C ASN A 74 -20.88 33.21 -2.59
N SER A 75 -20.45 32.19 -3.33
CA SER A 75 -21.06 30.86 -3.24
C SER A 75 -20.60 30.25 -1.93
N LYS A 76 -21.54 30.04 -1.00
CA LYS A 76 -21.30 29.23 0.20
C LYS A 76 -20.65 27.92 -0.25
N LYS A 77 -19.44 27.65 0.25
CA LYS A 77 -18.65 26.47 -0.09
C LYS A 77 -19.44 25.21 0.27
N SER A 78 -19.34 24.17 -0.55
CA SER A 78 -20.02 22.91 -0.26
C SER A 78 -19.39 22.23 0.95
N GLN A 79 -20.16 21.41 1.66
CA GLN A 79 -19.67 20.61 2.80
C GLN A 79 -18.48 19.71 2.38
N GLU A 80 -18.50 19.22 1.14
CA GLU A 80 -17.40 18.44 0.57
C GLU A 80 -16.10 19.26 0.47
N GLU A 81 -16.16 20.48 -0.07
CA GLU A 81 -14.98 21.35 -0.24
C GLU A 81 -14.31 21.68 1.09
N GLU A 82 -15.09 21.95 2.12
CA GLU A 82 -14.56 22.28 3.45
C GLU A 82 -13.96 21.06 4.13
N MET A 83 -14.64 19.90 4.05
CA MET A 83 -14.10 18.65 4.56
C MET A 83 -12.78 18.26 3.89
N ARG A 84 -12.65 18.45 2.57
CA ARG A 84 -11.39 18.24 1.85
C ARG A 84 -10.29 19.17 2.36
N LYS A 85 -10.58 20.45 2.56
CA LYS A 85 -9.59 21.42 3.09
C LYS A 85 -9.09 21.04 4.48
N PHE A 86 -9.98 20.59 5.37
CA PHE A 86 -9.57 20.19 6.70
C PHE A 86 -8.74 18.90 6.72
N LEU A 87 -8.95 17.98 5.78
CA LEU A 87 -8.37 16.63 5.80
C LEU A 87 -7.18 16.43 4.85
N PHE A 88 -7.13 17.14 3.73
CA PHE A 88 -6.09 16.94 2.69
C PHE A 88 -4.92 17.91 2.80
N ASN A 89 -5.08 18.99 3.57
CA ASN A 89 -3.97 19.92 3.83
C ASN A 89 -3.14 19.37 4.99
N PHE A 90 -1.96 18.83 4.66
CA PHE A 90 -1.03 18.27 5.64
C PHE A 90 -0.07 19.35 6.18
N PRO A 91 0.20 19.39 7.50
CA PRO A 91 -0.36 18.55 8.55
C PRO A 91 -1.83 18.87 8.84
N SER A 92 -2.70 17.86 8.82
CA SER A 92 -4.14 18.04 9.01
C SER A 92 -4.50 17.96 10.49
N LEU A 93 -4.92 19.10 11.06
CA LEU A 93 -5.37 19.17 12.45
C LEU A 93 -6.58 18.27 12.72
N LEU A 94 -7.53 18.26 11.79
CA LEU A 94 -8.74 17.44 11.92
C LEU A 94 -8.42 15.95 11.82
N LEU A 95 -7.58 15.55 10.86
CA LEU A 95 -7.12 14.15 10.74
C LEU A 95 -6.42 13.70 12.02
N ASN A 96 -5.48 14.50 12.53
CA ASN A 96 -4.71 14.18 13.72
C ASN A 96 -5.62 14.07 14.95
N SER A 97 -6.60 14.96 15.08
CA SER A 97 -7.57 14.93 16.17
C SER A 97 -8.47 13.70 16.06
N TYR A 98 -8.99 13.41 14.88
CA TYR A 98 -9.81 12.21 14.60
C TYR A 98 -9.05 10.93 14.95
N CYS A 99 -7.82 10.82 14.47
CA CYS A 99 -6.93 9.69 14.69
C CYS A 99 -6.60 9.51 16.19
N ASN A 100 -6.19 10.57 16.89
CA ASN A 100 -5.86 10.50 18.31
C ASN A 100 -7.08 10.19 19.18
N ALA A 101 -8.23 10.79 18.87
CA ALA A 101 -9.47 10.60 19.62
C ALA A 101 -10.06 9.19 19.43
N LEU A 102 -10.13 8.72 18.18
CA LEU A 102 -10.96 7.56 17.83
C LEU A 102 -10.18 6.29 17.47
N ILE A 103 -8.88 6.38 17.21
CA ILE A 103 -8.11 5.22 16.70
C ILE A 103 -7.02 4.77 17.70
N LYS A 104 -6.39 5.73 18.40
CA LYS A 104 -5.21 5.49 19.23
C LYS A 104 -5.43 4.49 20.36
N ASN A 105 -6.47 4.65 21.19
CA ASN A 105 -6.60 3.93 22.47
C ASN A 105 -7.47 2.66 22.47
N ASP A 106 -8.27 2.41 21.43
CA ASP A 106 -8.94 1.13 21.08
C ASP A 106 -9.98 1.47 20.01
N GLY A 107 -9.48 1.73 18.81
CA GLY A 107 -10.31 2.27 17.76
C GLY A 107 -11.32 1.27 17.23
N ASN A 108 -12.58 1.70 17.15
CA ASN A 108 -13.60 0.96 16.44
C ASN A 108 -13.16 0.78 14.97
N PRO A 109 -13.06 -0.47 14.46
CA PRO A 109 -12.70 -0.73 13.07
C PRO A 109 -13.56 0.04 12.06
N TYR A 110 -14.80 0.37 12.43
CA TYR A 110 -15.69 1.19 11.62
C TYR A 110 -15.15 2.60 11.36
N HIS A 111 -14.51 3.26 12.34
CA HIS A 111 -13.94 4.60 12.14
C HIS A 111 -12.77 4.56 11.16
N ILE A 112 -11.91 3.55 11.28
CA ILE A 112 -10.80 3.32 10.35
C ILE A 112 -11.35 3.05 8.94
N LYS A 113 -12.39 2.20 8.84
CA LYS A 113 -13.07 1.85 7.60
C LYS A 113 -13.60 3.09 6.86
N VAL A 114 -14.32 3.96 7.57
CA VAL A 114 -14.92 5.19 7.03
C VAL A 114 -13.85 6.17 6.57
N LEU A 115 -12.77 6.33 7.35
CA LEU A 115 -11.63 7.17 6.98
C LEU A 115 -10.98 6.66 5.69
N LEU A 116 -10.70 5.36 5.60
CA LEU A 116 -10.10 4.75 4.42
C LEU A 116 -11.00 4.86 3.17
N GLU A 117 -12.32 4.71 3.32
CA GLU A 117 -13.28 4.90 2.22
C GLU A 117 -13.29 6.34 1.70
N PHE A 118 -13.24 7.31 2.61
CA PHE A 118 -13.18 8.72 2.24
C PHE A 118 -11.92 9.03 1.43
N TYR A 119 -10.74 8.62 1.90
CA TYR A 119 -9.51 8.87 1.15
C TYR A 119 -9.42 8.02 -0.12
N SER A 120 -9.89 6.78 -0.12
CA SER A 120 -9.84 5.92 -1.32
C SER A 120 -10.76 6.40 -2.44
N SER A 121 -11.97 6.85 -2.13
CA SER A 121 -12.92 7.37 -3.14
C SER A 121 -12.47 8.69 -3.78
N ARG A 122 -11.64 9.47 -3.08
CA ARG A 122 -10.89 10.60 -3.64
C ARG A 122 -9.47 10.22 -4.03
N GLY A 123 -9.11 8.93 -4.13
CA GLY A 123 -7.77 8.40 -4.43
C GLY A 123 -6.59 9.12 -3.76
N LYS A 124 -6.78 9.58 -2.52
CA LYS A 124 -5.79 10.19 -1.62
C LYS A 124 -5.26 9.16 -0.60
N LEU A 125 -5.41 7.87 -0.89
CA LEU A 125 -5.05 6.78 0.03
C LEU A 125 -3.54 6.71 0.32
N ILE A 126 -2.73 6.99 -0.71
CA ILE A 126 -1.28 7.07 -0.61
C ILE A 126 -0.88 8.25 0.28
N ASP A 127 -1.51 9.41 0.09
CA ASP A 127 -1.27 10.61 0.88
C ASP A 127 -1.61 10.36 2.36
N LEU A 128 -2.77 9.76 2.65
CA LEU A 128 -3.16 9.42 4.02
C LEU A 128 -2.10 8.56 4.71
N LEU A 129 -1.74 7.42 4.12
CA LEU A 129 -0.83 6.47 4.76
C LEU A 129 0.60 7.01 4.85
N THR A 130 1.05 7.74 3.83
CA THR A 130 2.39 8.34 3.82
C THR A 130 2.50 9.40 4.92
N ASN A 131 1.52 10.29 5.06
CA ASN A 131 1.57 11.34 6.08
C ASN A 131 1.46 10.75 7.49
N LEU A 132 0.56 9.80 7.74
CA LEU A 132 0.48 9.12 9.05
C LEU A 132 1.77 8.38 9.40
N ALA A 133 2.43 7.78 8.40
CA ALA A 133 3.74 7.16 8.60
C ALA A 133 4.81 8.19 8.93
N TYR A 134 4.84 9.34 8.24
CA TYR A 134 5.79 10.41 8.46
C TYR A 134 5.64 11.01 9.86
N ASP A 135 4.41 11.27 10.30
CA ASP A 135 4.12 11.76 11.64
C ASP A 135 4.64 10.80 12.73
N GLU A 136 4.47 9.48 12.54
CA GLU A 136 5.02 8.49 13.47
C GLU A 136 6.56 8.41 13.40
N ILE A 137 7.16 8.50 12.20
CA ILE A 137 8.62 8.48 12.02
C ILE A 137 9.27 9.68 12.72
N ASP A 138 8.67 10.87 12.56
CA ASP A 138 9.17 12.13 13.09
C ASP A 138 8.93 12.23 14.61
N SER A 139 7.82 11.66 15.12
CA SER A 139 7.51 11.65 16.56
C SER A 139 8.25 10.56 17.34
N CYS A 140 8.71 9.49 16.68
CA CYS A 140 9.36 8.37 17.34
C CYS A 140 10.83 8.69 17.67
N ASN A 141 11.30 8.34 18.87
CA ASN A 141 12.71 8.49 19.22
C ASN A 141 13.60 7.68 18.26
N ILE A 142 14.76 8.23 17.88
CA ILE A 142 15.70 7.62 16.91
C ILE A 142 16.13 6.21 17.32
N ASN A 143 16.25 5.97 18.64
CA ASN A 143 16.68 4.69 19.22
C ASN A 143 15.56 3.63 19.23
N ASN A 144 14.31 4.05 19.07
CA ASN A 144 13.17 3.13 19.06
C ASN A 144 12.93 2.60 17.65
N GLN A 145 12.43 1.37 17.56
CA GLN A 145 12.00 0.79 16.29
C GLN A 145 10.65 1.37 15.88
N ILE A 146 10.57 1.82 14.63
CA ILE A 146 9.36 2.43 14.06
C ILE A 146 8.36 1.32 13.69
N PHE A 147 7.06 1.61 13.79
CA PHE A 147 5.98 0.70 13.42
C PHE A 147 6.03 -0.64 14.15
N ARG A 148 6.52 -0.68 15.40
CA ARG A 148 6.41 -1.83 16.31
C ARG A 148 5.24 -1.65 17.27
N GLY A 149 4.48 -2.72 17.49
CA GLY A 149 3.29 -2.71 18.35
C GLY A 149 2.02 -2.21 17.64
N ASN A 150 1.01 -1.85 18.43
CA ASN A 150 -0.30 -1.38 17.95
C ASN A 150 -0.36 0.15 17.93
N THR A 151 0.49 0.76 17.09
CA THR A 151 0.50 2.22 16.87
C THR A 151 -0.67 2.66 16.00
N LEU A 152 -0.88 3.97 15.91
CA LEU A 152 -1.95 4.54 15.10
C LEU A 152 -1.79 4.18 13.61
N PHE A 153 -0.61 4.41 13.05
CA PHE A 153 -0.34 4.07 11.66
C PHE A 153 -0.53 2.57 11.43
N THR A 154 0.01 1.72 12.31
CA THR A 154 -0.04 0.26 12.10
C THR A 154 -1.45 -0.33 12.18
N LYS A 155 -2.35 0.27 12.98
CA LYS A 155 -3.78 -0.08 12.99
C LYS A 155 -4.45 0.26 11.66
N ILE A 156 -4.25 1.48 11.14
CA ILE A 156 -4.83 1.93 9.87
C ILE A 156 -4.23 1.17 8.69
N TYR A 157 -2.92 0.92 8.72
CA TYR A 157 -2.19 0.16 7.72
C TYR A 157 -2.71 -1.29 7.61
N ALA A 158 -2.95 -1.96 8.74
CA ALA A 158 -3.50 -3.32 8.73
C ALA A 158 -4.89 -3.38 8.07
N GLU A 159 -5.77 -2.44 8.40
CA GLU A 159 -7.12 -2.36 7.81
C GLU A 159 -7.08 -2.00 6.32
N TYR A 160 -6.15 -1.12 5.92
CA TYR A 160 -5.87 -0.82 4.53
C TYR A 160 -5.44 -2.06 3.74
N LEU A 161 -4.45 -2.81 4.24
CA LEU A 161 -3.95 -4.01 3.58
C LEU A 161 -5.07 -5.04 3.41
N ARG A 162 -5.89 -5.23 4.45
CA ARG A 162 -7.02 -6.15 4.44
C ARG A 162 -8.06 -5.80 3.37
N ARG A 163 -8.23 -4.51 3.06
CA ARG A 163 -9.25 -4.03 2.11
C ARG A 163 -8.77 -3.89 0.68
N TYR A 164 -7.58 -3.33 0.50
CA TYR A 164 -7.09 -2.90 -0.81
C TYR A 164 -5.95 -3.76 -1.35
N CYS A 165 -5.44 -4.69 -0.54
CA CYS A 165 -4.34 -5.58 -0.92
C CYS A 165 -4.71 -7.07 -0.79
N SER A 166 -5.98 -7.40 -0.50
CA SER A 166 -6.42 -8.78 -0.27
C SER A 166 -6.30 -9.68 -1.48
N GLU A 167 -6.50 -9.15 -2.70
CA GLU A 167 -6.44 -9.92 -3.94
C GLU A 167 -5.07 -10.58 -4.15
N PHE A 168 -4.00 -9.80 -3.99
CA PHE A 168 -2.64 -10.33 -4.09
C PHE A 168 -2.37 -11.39 -3.02
N LEU A 169 -2.84 -11.17 -1.79
CA LEU A 169 -2.64 -12.11 -0.69
C LEU A 169 -3.42 -13.42 -0.91
N ALA A 170 -4.64 -13.32 -1.46
CA ALA A 170 -5.47 -14.45 -1.85
C ALA A 170 -4.76 -15.33 -2.89
N SER A 171 -4.29 -14.71 -3.97
CA SER A 171 -3.60 -15.37 -5.09
C SER A 171 -2.14 -15.74 -4.80
N SER A 172 -1.67 -15.67 -3.55
CA SER A 172 -0.30 -16.05 -3.20
C SER A 172 -0.22 -16.78 -1.85
N THR A 173 -0.28 -16.03 -0.75
CA THR A 173 -0.05 -16.58 0.57
C THR A 173 -1.22 -17.46 1.01
N LEU A 174 -2.47 -17.03 0.79
CA LEU A 174 -3.63 -17.84 1.16
C LEU A 174 -3.71 -19.12 0.34
N GLN A 175 -3.39 -19.06 -0.96
CA GLN A 175 -3.28 -20.25 -1.79
C GLN A 175 -2.21 -21.23 -1.26
N PHE A 176 -1.06 -20.73 -0.78
CA PHE A 176 -0.07 -21.58 -0.13
C PHE A 176 -0.58 -22.17 1.18
N ILE A 177 -1.29 -21.40 2.01
CA ILE A 177 -1.93 -21.90 3.24
C ILE A 177 -2.93 -23.01 2.94
N GLU A 178 -3.73 -22.89 1.88
CA GLU A 178 -4.65 -23.95 1.43
C GLU A 178 -3.91 -25.20 0.97
N LEU A 179 -2.78 -25.04 0.28
CA LEU A 179 -1.90 -26.15 -0.08
C LEU A 179 -1.35 -26.85 1.17
N LEU A 180 -0.94 -26.09 2.19
CA LEU A 180 -0.50 -26.66 3.47
C LEU A 180 -1.61 -27.48 4.14
N LYS A 181 -2.85 -27.00 4.12
CA LYS A 181 -4.00 -27.71 4.71
C LYS A 181 -4.34 -29.01 3.97
N SER A 182 -4.25 -29.00 2.64
CA SER A 182 -4.64 -30.14 1.80
C SER A 182 -3.56 -31.20 1.65
N ASN A 183 -2.29 -30.86 1.89
CA ASN A 183 -1.16 -31.76 1.69
C ASN A 183 -0.58 -32.25 3.04
N LYS A 184 -0.94 -33.49 3.42
CA LYS A 184 -0.45 -34.15 4.64
C LYS A 184 1.08 -34.16 4.75
N ARG A 185 1.82 -34.29 3.63
CA ARG A 185 3.29 -34.30 3.63
C ARG A 185 3.87 -33.01 4.22
N TYR A 186 3.25 -31.86 3.96
CA TYR A 186 3.68 -30.60 4.55
C TYR A 186 3.30 -30.50 6.03
N LEU A 187 2.09 -30.91 6.41
CA LEU A 187 1.65 -30.88 7.82
C LEU A 187 2.55 -31.75 8.70
N ASP A 188 2.81 -32.98 8.24
CA ASP A 188 3.66 -33.93 8.96
C ASP A 188 5.12 -33.46 8.95
N GLY A 189 5.61 -33.00 7.79
CA GLY A 189 6.99 -32.51 7.63
C GLY A 189 7.31 -31.26 8.46
N PHE A 190 6.36 -30.32 8.61
CA PHE A 190 6.54 -29.14 9.46
C PHE A 190 6.37 -29.43 10.96
N SER A 191 5.89 -30.62 11.32
CA SER A 191 5.78 -31.09 12.69
C SER A 191 7.03 -31.84 13.17
N LEU A 192 7.96 -32.14 12.26
CA LEU A 192 9.23 -32.80 12.58
C LEU A 192 10.18 -31.88 13.37
N PRO A 193 11.16 -32.46 14.12
CA PRO A 193 12.20 -31.68 14.78
C PRO A 193 12.97 -30.80 13.80
N LYS A 194 13.18 -29.53 14.14
CA LYS A 194 13.79 -28.54 13.24
C LYS A 194 15.21 -28.88 12.77
N GLU A 195 15.94 -29.65 13.57
CA GLU A 195 17.30 -30.10 13.28
C GLU A 195 17.34 -31.31 12.33
N SER A 196 16.21 -31.98 12.11
CA SER A 196 16.13 -33.12 11.19
C SER A 196 16.32 -32.68 9.74
N GLU A 197 17.02 -33.49 8.94
CA GLU A 197 17.21 -33.18 7.52
C GLU A 197 15.88 -33.26 6.77
N GLU A 198 14.96 -34.09 7.24
CA GLU A 198 13.60 -34.21 6.72
C GLU A 198 12.80 -32.90 6.89
N TYR A 199 12.83 -32.28 8.07
CA TYR A 199 12.22 -30.96 8.30
C TYR A 199 12.88 -29.92 7.39
N ARG A 200 14.22 -29.88 7.34
CA ARG A 200 14.98 -28.92 6.54
C ARG A 200 14.66 -29.05 5.05
N SER A 201 14.55 -30.28 4.55
CA SER A 201 14.15 -30.56 3.18
C SER A 201 12.70 -30.12 2.90
N CYS A 202 11.77 -30.47 3.79
CA CYS A 202 10.36 -30.06 3.70
C CYS A 202 10.21 -28.52 3.69
N PHE A 203 10.95 -27.82 4.55
CA PHE A 203 10.95 -26.37 4.61
C PHE A 203 11.54 -25.73 3.34
N ARG A 204 12.65 -26.26 2.80
CA ARG A 204 13.20 -25.79 1.52
C ARG A 204 12.18 -25.95 0.38
N GLU A 205 11.56 -27.12 0.28
CA GLU A 205 10.57 -27.43 -0.76
C GLU A 205 9.32 -26.54 -0.63
N GLY A 206 8.78 -26.42 0.59
CA GLY A 206 7.62 -25.59 0.87
C GLY A 206 7.89 -24.10 0.57
N MET A 207 9.03 -23.56 1.00
CA MET A 207 9.38 -22.18 0.70
C MET A 207 9.64 -21.96 -0.80
N ARG A 208 10.24 -22.92 -1.52
CA ARG A 208 10.35 -22.85 -2.99
C ARG A 208 8.97 -22.79 -3.65
N HIS A 209 8.00 -23.56 -3.18
CA HIS A 209 6.63 -23.51 -3.69
C HIS A 209 6.00 -22.15 -3.41
N TYR A 210 6.11 -21.64 -2.18
CA TYR A 210 5.62 -20.31 -1.81
C TYR A 210 6.22 -19.20 -2.70
N VAL A 211 7.54 -19.23 -2.94
CA VAL A 211 8.22 -18.28 -3.83
C VAL A 211 7.62 -18.30 -5.24
N LYS A 212 7.38 -19.49 -5.81
CA LYS A 212 6.76 -19.63 -7.13
C LYS A 212 5.36 -19.02 -7.18
N LEU A 213 4.53 -19.26 -6.17
CA LEU A 213 3.19 -18.67 -6.09
C LEU A 213 3.24 -17.14 -6.06
N VAL A 214 4.15 -16.57 -5.26
CA VAL A 214 4.32 -15.11 -5.20
C VAL A 214 4.87 -14.53 -6.51
N GLU A 215 5.77 -15.24 -7.20
CA GLU A 215 6.26 -14.83 -8.52
C GLU A 215 5.15 -14.84 -9.57
N GLN A 216 4.30 -15.86 -9.56
CA GLN A 216 3.15 -15.98 -10.48
C GLN A 216 2.13 -14.86 -10.27
N SER A 217 1.91 -14.46 -9.01
CA SER A 217 0.98 -13.38 -8.65
C SER A 217 1.58 -11.98 -8.72
N LYS A 218 2.86 -11.82 -9.10
CA LYS A 218 3.60 -10.53 -9.07
C LYS A 218 2.87 -9.38 -9.79
N LYS A 219 2.12 -9.68 -10.86
CA LYS A 219 1.33 -8.69 -11.61
C LYS A 219 0.19 -8.07 -10.80
N LEU A 220 -0.32 -8.80 -9.81
CA LEU A 220 -1.38 -8.37 -8.92
C LEU A 220 -0.85 -7.56 -7.72
N PHE A 221 0.48 -7.38 -7.60
CA PHE A 221 1.05 -6.65 -6.48
C PHE A 221 0.55 -5.19 -6.50
N PRO A 222 -0.08 -4.68 -5.42
CA PRO A 222 -0.75 -3.39 -5.49
C PRO A 222 0.22 -2.22 -5.69
N ALA A 223 0.03 -1.45 -6.75
CA ALA A 223 0.92 -0.34 -7.10
C ALA A 223 0.94 0.76 -6.02
N HIS A 224 -0.21 1.07 -5.41
CA HIS A 224 -0.31 2.01 -4.29
C HIS A 224 0.50 1.56 -3.07
N LEU A 225 0.54 0.25 -2.77
CA LEU A 225 1.29 -0.30 -1.64
C LEU A 225 2.79 -0.13 -1.87
N ARG A 226 3.24 -0.36 -3.11
CA ARG A 226 4.63 -0.10 -3.53
C ARG A 226 5.01 1.36 -3.27
N GLU A 227 4.16 2.29 -3.69
CA GLU A 227 4.40 3.73 -3.53
C GLU A 227 4.45 4.16 -2.06
N ILE A 228 3.51 3.69 -1.24
CA ILE A 228 3.52 3.95 0.21
C ILE A 228 4.81 3.41 0.85
N ILE A 229 5.20 2.17 0.55
CA ILE A 229 6.44 1.58 1.07
C ILE A 229 7.67 2.37 0.61
N LYS A 230 7.73 2.78 -0.66
CA LYS A 230 8.82 3.56 -1.24
C LYS A 230 8.96 4.92 -0.55
N ASN A 231 7.85 5.64 -0.34
CA ASN A 231 7.83 6.92 0.36
C ASN A 231 8.33 6.78 1.81
N ILE A 232 7.82 5.78 2.54
CA ILE A 232 8.26 5.47 3.91
C ILE A 232 9.76 5.13 3.93
N PHE A 233 10.24 4.34 2.97
CA PHE A 233 11.65 3.97 2.88
C PHE A 233 12.55 5.19 2.80
N PHE A 234 12.28 6.12 1.88
CA PHE A 234 13.11 7.29 1.67
C PHE A 234 13.10 8.22 2.88
N LYS A 235 11.94 8.42 3.53
CA LYS A 235 11.83 9.20 4.76
C LYS A 235 12.64 8.60 5.92
N ILE A 236 12.60 7.28 6.10
CA ILE A 236 13.41 6.64 7.15
C ILE A 236 14.89 6.68 6.78
N LYS A 237 15.23 6.46 5.50
CA LYS A 237 16.61 6.52 5.03
C LYS A 237 17.23 7.89 5.28
N SER A 238 16.50 8.98 5.06
CA SER A 238 16.98 10.34 5.37
C SER A 238 17.12 10.58 6.87
N ASN A 239 16.21 10.07 7.70
CA ASN A 239 16.18 10.40 9.13
C ASN A 239 17.07 9.49 9.99
N ARG A 240 17.21 8.21 9.63
CA ARG A 240 17.80 7.16 10.49
C ARG A 240 18.78 6.22 9.77
N GLY A 241 19.02 6.45 8.48
CA GLY A 241 19.93 5.64 7.67
C GLY A 241 19.29 4.40 7.03
N GLU A 242 19.99 3.87 6.04
CA GLU A 242 19.51 2.84 5.14
C GLU A 242 19.21 1.50 5.82
N GLN A 243 20.04 1.07 6.77
CA GLN A 243 19.85 -0.20 7.47
C GLN A 243 18.54 -0.22 8.28
N GLN A 244 18.22 0.89 8.96
CA GLN A 244 16.97 1.00 9.70
C GLN A 244 15.76 1.07 8.75
N ALA A 245 15.90 1.74 7.60
CA ALA A 245 14.87 1.78 6.57
C ALA A 245 14.56 0.37 6.03
N ILE A 246 15.58 -0.40 5.67
CA ILE A 246 15.45 -1.79 5.18
C ILE A 246 14.71 -2.67 6.20
N ARG A 247 15.14 -2.64 7.48
CA ARG A 247 14.51 -3.43 8.55
C ARG A 247 13.05 -3.04 8.77
N THR A 248 12.74 -1.75 8.68
CA THR A 248 11.39 -1.24 8.86
C THR A 248 10.49 -1.65 7.70
N ILE A 249 10.94 -1.47 6.46
CA ILE A 249 10.18 -1.90 5.27
C ILE A 249 9.96 -3.40 5.25
N SER A 250 10.97 -4.20 5.62
CA SER A 250 10.81 -5.65 5.77
C SER A 250 9.73 -5.99 6.79
N THR A 251 9.67 -5.28 7.93
CA THR A 251 8.63 -5.46 8.93
C THR A 251 7.23 -5.14 8.35
N LEU A 252 7.10 -4.04 7.61
CA LEU A 252 5.82 -3.67 6.98
C LEU A 252 5.37 -4.67 5.91
N LEU A 253 6.27 -5.02 4.99
CA LEU A 253 5.97 -5.86 3.84
C LEU A 253 5.76 -7.33 4.22
N TYR A 254 6.63 -7.88 5.06
CA TYR A 254 6.58 -9.30 5.39
C TYR A 254 5.75 -9.54 6.65
N LEU A 255 6.15 -8.98 7.78
CA LEU A 255 5.56 -9.32 9.07
C LEU A 255 4.13 -8.78 9.24
N ARG A 256 3.85 -7.61 8.65
CA ARG A 256 2.53 -6.96 8.75
C ARG A 256 1.66 -7.12 7.51
N TYR A 257 2.10 -7.88 6.51
CA TYR A 257 1.31 -8.13 5.31
C TYR A 257 1.44 -9.59 4.84
N LEU A 258 2.52 -9.93 4.15
CA LEU A 258 2.64 -11.23 3.48
C LEU A 258 2.57 -12.41 4.44
N PHE A 259 3.08 -12.28 5.66
CA PHE A 259 3.18 -13.40 6.59
C PHE A 259 2.09 -13.46 7.64
N ILE A 260 1.15 -12.50 7.65
CA ILE A 260 0.00 -12.53 8.58
C ILE A 260 -0.76 -13.88 8.49
N PRO A 261 -1.05 -14.43 7.29
CA PRO A 261 -1.78 -15.70 7.19
C PRO A 261 -1.08 -16.91 7.83
N PHE A 262 0.26 -16.90 7.89
CA PHE A 262 1.04 -17.95 8.54
C PHE A 262 0.86 -18.00 10.06
N ALA A 263 0.16 -17.05 10.68
CA ALA A 263 -0.20 -17.11 12.09
C ALA A 263 -0.99 -18.38 12.45
N THR A 264 -1.67 -18.99 11.48
CA THR A 264 -2.32 -20.31 11.64
C THR A 264 -1.34 -21.48 11.79
N TYR A 265 -0.07 -21.28 11.45
CA TYR A 265 1.04 -22.24 11.59
C TYR A 265 2.22 -21.61 12.36
N PRO A 266 2.12 -21.48 13.70
CA PRO A 266 3.11 -20.75 14.50
C PRO A 266 4.55 -21.24 14.34
N SER A 267 4.77 -22.56 14.30
CA SER A 267 6.11 -23.15 14.14
C SER A 267 6.79 -22.75 12.83
N LEU A 268 6.02 -22.74 11.74
CA LEU A 268 6.47 -22.33 10.41
C LEU A 268 6.73 -20.82 10.37
N LEU A 269 5.81 -20.02 10.93
CA LEU A 269 5.94 -18.56 10.99
C LEU A 269 7.23 -18.14 11.71
N VAL A 270 7.55 -18.75 12.86
CA VAL A 270 8.79 -18.46 13.60
C VAL A 270 10.03 -18.71 12.74
N GLU A 271 10.04 -19.77 11.94
CA GLU A 271 11.18 -20.10 11.08
C GLU A 271 11.33 -19.11 9.92
N ILE A 272 10.21 -18.78 9.26
CA ILE A 272 10.18 -17.75 8.21
C ILE A 272 10.69 -16.41 8.76
N GLN A 273 10.23 -16.01 9.94
CA GLN A 273 10.66 -14.79 10.61
C GLN A 273 12.15 -14.79 10.93
N LYS A 274 12.71 -15.92 11.36
CA LYS A 274 14.14 -16.08 11.60
C LYS A 274 14.94 -15.84 10.31
N VAL A 275 14.55 -16.48 9.21
CA VAL A 275 15.22 -16.30 7.90
C VAL A 275 15.18 -14.84 7.45
N VAL A 276 14.03 -14.16 7.58
CA VAL A 276 13.88 -12.75 7.16
C VAL A 276 14.69 -11.81 8.04
N ASN A 277 14.68 -12.03 9.35
CA ASN A 277 15.46 -11.25 10.31
C ASN A 277 16.96 -11.41 10.06
N GLU A 278 17.44 -12.63 9.81
CA GLU A 278 18.85 -12.87 9.46
C GLU A 278 19.21 -12.21 8.11
N THR A 279 18.29 -12.24 7.14
CA THR A 279 18.50 -11.61 5.82
C THR A 279 18.59 -10.09 5.91
N THR A 280 17.78 -9.45 6.75
CA THR A 280 17.74 -7.98 6.89
C THR A 280 18.70 -7.38 7.91
N LYS A 281 19.34 -8.20 8.74
CA LYS A 281 20.40 -7.76 9.66
C LYS A 281 21.75 -7.63 8.99
N ARG A 282 21.99 -8.33 7.88
CA ARG A 282 23.27 -8.34 7.18
C ARG A 282 23.55 -6.94 6.64
N ASP A 283 24.69 -6.37 7.02
CA ASP A 283 25.11 -5.01 6.61
C ASP A 283 25.21 -4.85 5.08
N HIS A 284 25.23 -5.96 4.35
CA HIS A 284 25.20 -6.04 2.90
C HIS A 284 23.87 -6.60 2.40
N LEU A 285 22.74 -5.93 2.67
CA LEU A 285 21.57 -6.17 1.82
C LEU A 285 22.01 -5.89 0.38
N ILE A 286 21.78 -6.85 -0.52
CA ILE A 286 22.17 -6.82 -1.94
C ILE A 286 21.39 -5.71 -2.66
N LEU A 287 21.64 -4.45 -2.36
CA LEU A 287 21.31 -3.36 -3.25
C LEU A 287 22.37 -3.26 -4.37
N TYR A 288 23.59 -3.80 -4.16
CA TYR A 288 24.72 -3.57 -5.08
C TYR A 288 25.75 -4.72 -5.29
N SER A 289 25.61 -5.93 -4.72
CA SER A 289 26.64 -6.98 -4.89
C SER A 289 26.08 -8.38 -5.19
N PRO A 290 26.38 -8.96 -6.37
CA PRO A 290 25.96 -10.31 -6.73
C PRO A 290 26.96 -11.31 -6.13
N VAL A 291 26.81 -11.68 -4.86
CA VAL A 291 27.57 -12.81 -4.31
C VAL A 291 26.76 -14.09 -4.52
N PRO A 292 27.26 -15.09 -5.26
CA PRO A 292 26.60 -16.39 -5.38
C PRO A 292 26.64 -17.09 -4.02
N ARG A 293 25.48 -17.25 -3.38
CA ARG A 293 25.38 -17.94 -2.08
C ARG A 293 24.72 -19.30 -2.26
N GLU A 294 25.42 -20.20 -2.93
CA GLU A 294 24.95 -21.57 -3.19
C GLU A 294 24.96 -22.48 -1.94
N LYS A 295 25.59 -22.05 -0.83
CA LYS A 295 25.77 -22.89 0.38
C LYS A 295 24.88 -22.55 1.58
N GLN A 296 23.93 -21.62 1.47
CA GLN A 296 23.04 -21.26 2.59
C GLN A 296 21.70 -22.03 2.54
N PHE A 297 21.23 -22.46 3.72
CA PHE A 297 19.90 -23.05 3.90
C PHE A 297 18.83 -22.09 3.34
N CYS A 298 17.95 -22.61 2.47
CA CYS A 298 16.90 -21.83 1.81
C CYS A 298 17.42 -20.64 0.99
N SER A 299 18.55 -20.78 0.32
CA SER A 299 19.13 -19.75 -0.55
C SER A 299 18.09 -19.12 -1.48
N GLU A 300 17.26 -19.90 -2.18
CA GLU A 300 16.20 -19.38 -3.06
C GLU A 300 15.23 -18.44 -2.35
N PHE A 301 14.79 -18.81 -1.14
CA PHE A 301 13.87 -17.99 -0.36
C PHE A 301 14.56 -16.69 0.14
N ILE A 302 15.83 -16.76 0.52
CA ILE A 302 16.64 -15.60 0.89
C ILE A 302 16.75 -14.63 -0.30
N HIS A 303 17.14 -15.13 -1.47
CA HIS A 303 17.24 -14.31 -2.69
C HIS A 303 15.88 -13.73 -3.08
N PHE A 304 14.79 -14.48 -2.90
CA PHE A 304 13.44 -13.98 -3.10
C PHE A 304 13.12 -12.81 -2.17
N ILE A 305 13.45 -12.91 -0.88
CA ILE A 305 13.21 -11.84 0.11
C ILE A 305 13.96 -10.57 -0.30
N GLU A 306 15.25 -10.69 -0.64
CA GLU A 306 16.09 -9.57 -1.06
C GLU A 306 15.57 -8.95 -2.36
N ARG A 307 15.34 -9.76 -3.39
CA ARG A 307 14.86 -9.29 -4.70
C ARG A 307 13.49 -8.63 -4.61
N THR A 308 12.60 -9.14 -3.76
CA THR A 308 11.28 -8.55 -3.55
C THR A 308 11.38 -7.21 -2.83
N LEU A 309 12.21 -7.09 -1.79
CA LEU A 309 12.46 -5.81 -1.12
C LEU A 309 13.02 -4.76 -2.08
N VAL A 310 14.08 -5.13 -2.82
CA VAL A 310 14.69 -4.24 -3.83
C VAL A 310 13.64 -3.88 -4.88
N SER A 311 12.91 -4.85 -5.42
CA SER A 311 11.88 -4.59 -6.44
C SER A 311 10.75 -3.69 -5.94
N VAL A 312 10.44 -3.67 -4.65
CA VAL A 312 9.41 -2.76 -4.10
C VAL A 312 9.99 -1.35 -3.90
N ILE A 313 11.26 -1.23 -3.51
CA ILE A 313 11.93 0.06 -3.27
C ILE A 313 12.33 0.75 -4.58
N THR A 314 12.92 0.01 -5.52
CA THR A 314 13.49 0.54 -6.77
C THR A 314 12.56 0.35 -7.97
N GLY A 315 11.56 -0.52 -7.86
CA GLY A 315 10.65 -0.79 -8.96
C GLY A 315 9.87 0.45 -9.38
N PRO A 316 9.48 0.54 -10.67
CA PRO A 316 8.73 1.67 -11.16
C PRO A 316 7.43 1.76 -10.37
N THR A 317 7.15 2.95 -9.87
CA THR A 317 5.80 3.31 -9.44
C THR A 317 5.00 3.47 -10.71
N SER A 318 4.44 2.37 -11.22
CA SER A 318 3.37 2.43 -12.23
C SER A 318 2.20 3.10 -11.52
N PHE A 319 2.25 4.42 -11.39
CA PHE A 319 1.51 5.19 -10.40
C PHE A 319 0.05 4.80 -10.45
N SER A 320 -0.34 4.00 -9.45
CA SER A 320 -1.68 3.58 -9.04
C SER A 320 -2.79 4.00 -10.02
N THR A 321 -2.80 3.45 -11.24
CA THR A 321 -3.96 3.56 -12.14
C THR A 321 -5.12 2.70 -11.63
N SER A 322 -4.86 1.79 -10.69
CA SER A 322 -5.79 0.74 -10.27
C SER A 322 -6.82 1.17 -9.23
N ILE A 323 -6.72 2.35 -8.62
CA ILE A 323 -7.79 2.91 -7.78
C ILE A 323 -8.03 4.35 -8.19
N ARG A 324 -8.65 4.60 -9.35
CA ARG A 324 -9.61 5.72 -9.50
C ARG A 324 -10.53 5.47 -10.69
N GLY A 325 -11.73 4.96 -10.38
CA GLY A 325 -12.94 5.57 -10.91
C GLY A 325 -13.39 6.62 -9.89
N ILE A 326 -13.43 7.89 -10.27
CA ILE A 326 -14.06 8.97 -9.49
C ILE A 326 -15.57 8.71 -9.54
N SER A 327 -16.04 7.71 -8.79
CA SER A 327 -17.47 7.46 -8.68
C SER A 327 -18.04 8.52 -7.75
N ALA A 328 -18.76 9.49 -8.32
CA ALA A 328 -19.45 10.54 -7.57
C ALA A 328 -20.34 9.93 -6.46
N LEU A 329 -21.00 8.81 -6.77
CA LEU A 329 -21.83 8.07 -5.81
C LEU A 329 -21.01 7.53 -4.64
N ASN A 330 -19.83 6.94 -4.90
CA ASN A 330 -18.96 6.46 -3.82
C ASN A 330 -18.40 7.63 -3.00
N GLN A 331 -18.12 8.76 -3.64
CA GLN A 331 -17.64 9.96 -2.96
C GLN A 331 -18.70 10.52 -2.02
N GLU A 332 -19.94 10.64 -2.48
CA GLU A 332 -21.06 11.11 -1.66
C GLU A 332 -21.32 10.19 -0.47
N LYS A 333 -21.42 8.87 -0.72
CA LYS A 333 -21.64 7.87 0.35
C LYS A 333 -20.58 7.93 1.44
N SER A 334 -19.29 8.03 1.06
CA SER A 334 -18.21 8.09 2.04
C SER A 334 -18.12 9.45 2.74
N LEU A 335 -18.52 10.55 2.09
CA LEU A 335 -18.65 11.87 2.75
C LEU A 335 -19.70 11.80 3.86
N VAL A 336 -20.91 11.33 3.51
CA VAL A 336 -22.02 11.21 4.47
C VAL A 336 -21.61 10.34 5.66
N SER A 337 -20.93 9.23 5.39
CA SER A 337 -20.43 8.32 6.42
C SER A 337 -19.41 9.01 7.33
N LEU A 338 -18.44 9.74 6.76
CA LEU A 338 -17.42 10.45 7.53
C LEU A 338 -18.00 11.59 8.37
N VAL A 339 -18.85 12.42 7.77
CA VAL A 339 -19.53 13.52 8.46
C VAL A 339 -20.39 12.98 9.59
N SER A 340 -21.10 11.86 9.38
CA SER A 340 -21.90 11.20 10.41
C SER A 340 -21.04 10.77 11.61
N VAL A 341 -19.88 10.15 11.37
CA VAL A 341 -18.95 9.78 12.44
C VAL A 341 -18.43 11.00 13.19
N ILE A 342 -17.98 12.05 12.48
CA ILE A 342 -17.49 13.28 13.12
C ILE A 342 -18.60 13.94 13.93
N ARG A 343 -19.85 13.90 13.44
CA ARG A 343 -21.02 14.45 14.13
C ARG A 343 -21.34 13.70 15.42
N GLN A 344 -21.24 12.37 15.40
CA GLN A 344 -21.52 11.51 16.55
C GLN A 344 -20.43 11.65 17.61
N GLU A 345 -19.17 11.64 17.19
CA GLU A 345 -18.00 11.64 18.09
C GLU A 345 -17.40 13.04 18.35
N MET A 346 -18.15 14.07 18.00
CA MET A 346 -17.72 15.47 18.01
C MET A 346 -17.12 15.91 19.36
N ARG A 347 -17.74 15.49 20.46
CA ARG A 347 -17.30 15.81 21.83
C ARG A 347 -15.95 15.19 22.20
N VAL A 348 -15.61 14.06 21.57
CA VAL A 348 -14.36 13.35 21.81
C VAL A 348 -13.27 13.94 20.93
N ILE A 349 -13.57 14.19 19.65
CA ILE A 349 -12.64 14.80 18.68
C ILE A 349 -12.24 16.21 19.13
N SER A 350 -13.19 17.03 19.58
CA SER A 350 -12.93 18.43 19.96
C SER A 350 -11.91 18.57 21.09
N LYS A 351 -11.77 17.57 21.97
CA LYS A 351 -10.78 17.57 23.05
C LYS A 351 -9.34 17.47 22.56
N PHE A 352 -9.13 16.90 21.38
CA PHE A 352 -7.82 16.71 20.77
C PHE A 352 -7.53 17.74 19.68
N TYR A 353 -8.50 18.59 19.36
CA TYR A 353 -8.35 19.64 18.36
C TYR A 353 -7.73 20.89 18.98
N PRO A 354 -6.59 21.39 18.47
CA PRO A 354 -5.85 22.47 19.13
C PRO A 354 -6.45 23.86 18.95
N ASN A 355 -7.26 24.07 17.90
CA ASN A 355 -7.85 25.36 17.55
C ASN A 355 -9.33 25.43 17.94
N ASP A 356 -10.00 26.53 17.60
CA ASP A 356 -11.44 26.62 17.69
C ASP A 356 -12.10 25.56 16.79
N PHE A 357 -12.91 24.69 17.40
CA PHE A 357 -13.61 23.62 16.70
C PHE A 357 -14.89 24.13 16.01
N ASP A 358 -15.25 25.40 16.21
CA ASP A 358 -16.48 25.98 15.68
C ASP A 358 -16.56 25.92 14.15
N GLU A 359 -15.45 26.09 13.43
CA GLU A 359 -15.44 25.95 11.96
C GLU A 359 -15.87 24.54 11.54
N VAL A 360 -15.25 23.50 12.12
CA VAL A 360 -15.60 22.10 11.85
C VAL A 360 -17.03 21.79 12.31
N PHE A 361 -17.46 22.36 13.45
CA PHE A 361 -18.82 22.25 13.94
C PHE A 361 -19.83 22.81 12.94
N GLN A 362 -19.60 24.00 12.39
CA GLN A 362 -20.49 24.61 11.40
C GLN A 362 -20.55 23.78 10.12
N VAL A 363 -19.45 23.16 9.69
CA VAL A 363 -19.45 22.28 8.52
C VAL A 363 -20.27 21.00 8.77
N VAL A 364 -20.16 20.42 9.96
CA VAL A 364 -20.75 19.12 10.30
C VAL A 364 -22.20 19.21 10.79
N LYS A 365 -22.57 20.29 11.49
CA LYS A 365 -23.90 20.54 12.07
C LYS A 365 -24.66 21.69 11.43
N GLY A 366 -23.96 22.65 10.82
CA GLY A 366 -24.56 23.88 10.32
C GLY A 366 -25.38 23.69 9.04
N LYS A 367 -26.03 24.79 8.61
CA LYS A 367 -26.78 24.92 7.35
C LYS A 367 -25.83 25.02 6.14
N THR A 368 -24.78 24.22 6.09
CA THR A 368 -24.08 24.00 4.81
C THR A 368 -25.10 23.32 3.88
N ASN A 369 -25.22 23.81 2.65
CA ASN A 369 -26.19 23.23 1.71
C ASN A 369 -25.76 21.78 1.46
N THR A 370 -26.39 20.82 2.14
CA THR A 370 -26.23 19.39 1.88
C THR A 370 -26.55 19.04 0.42
N ASN A 371 -27.29 19.92 -0.26
CA ASN A 371 -27.69 19.83 -1.66
C ASN A 371 -26.80 20.67 -2.59
N ALA A 372 -25.82 21.44 -2.08
CA ALA A 372 -24.87 22.14 -2.93
C ALA A 372 -23.84 21.13 -3.41
N SER A 373 -23.90 20.80 -4.71
CA SER A 373 -22.82 20.09 -5.36
C SER A 373 -21.53 20.88 -5.19
N CYS A 374 -20.43 20.15 -5.01
CA CYS A 374 -19.09 20.71 -5.09
C CYS A 374 -18.95 21.45 -6.43
N SER A 375 -18.41 22.67 -6.41
CA SER A 375 -18.33 23.50 -7.61
C SER A 375 -17.59 22.73 -8.71
N VAL A 376 -18.15 22.73 -9.94
CA VAL A 376 -17.49 22.11 -11.10
C VAL A 376 -16.09 22.68 -11.29
N CYS A 377 -15.91 23.99 -11.05
CA CYS A 377 -14.60 24.64 -11.07
C CYS A 377 -13.68 24.05 -10.01
N TYR A 378 -14.13 23.88 -8.77
CA TYR A 378 -13.31 23.29 -7.70
C TYR A 378 -12.89 21.85 -8.03
N ILE A 379 -13.80 21.02 -8.52
CA ILE A 379 -13.48 19.63 -8.92
C ILE A 379 -12.47 19.62 -10.07
N THR A 380 -12.65 20.50 -11.05
CA THR A 380 -11.77 20.60 -12.22
C THR A 380 -10.40 21.12 -11.84
N ASP A 381 -10.32 22.14 -10.98
CA ASP A 381 -9.07 22.71 -10.47
C ASP A 381 -8.30 21.70 -9.61
N GLU A 382 -8.98 20.93 -8.76
CA GLU A 382 -8.34 19.87 -7.98
C GLU A 382 -7.85 18.74 -8.88
N PHE A 383 -8.65 18.32 -9.86
CA PHE A 383 -8.27 17.26 -10.80
C PHE A 383 -7.07 17.68 -11.66
N THR A 384 -7.09 18.90 -12.19
CA THR A 384 -5.98 19.46 -12.98
C THR A 384 -4.73 19.64 -12.13
N GLY A 385 -4.85 20.14 -10.91
CA GLY A 385 -3.74 20.21 -9.94
C GLY A 385 -3.14 18.84 -9.67
N TRP A 386 -3.99 17.85 -9.38
CA TRP A 386 -3.57 16.46 -9.15
C TRP A 386 -2.88 15.85 -10.39
N MET A 387 -3.41 16.07 -11.59
CA MET A 387 -2.80 15.61 -12.84
C MET A 387 -1.45 16.29 -13.08
N THR A 388 -1.33 17.58 -12.77
CA THR A 388 -0.09 18.34 -12.92
C THR A 388 1.00 17.87 -11.95
N GLU A 389 0.65 17.63 -10.68
CA GLU A 389 1.57 17.06 -9.69
C GLU A 389 2.04 15.67 -10.13
N ARG A 390 1.13 14.85 -10.65
CA ARG A 390 1.43 13.53 -11.18
C ARG A 390 2.35 13.59 -12.39
N GLU A 391 2.10 14.50 -13.32
CA GLU A 391 2.95 14.70 -14.50
C GLU A 391 4.38 15.09 -14.07
N LYS A 392 4.51 16.03 -13.14
CA LYS A 392 5.81 16.43 -12.57
C LYS A 392 6.54 15.24 -11.94
N ALA A 393 5.83 14.38 -11.20
CA ALA A 393 6.41 13.18 -10.62
C ALA A 393 6.89 12.18 -11.68
N LEU A 394 6.11 11.97 -12.75
CA LEU A 394 6.46 11.09 -13.88
C LEU A 394 7.69 11.61 -14.64
N VAL A 395 7.74 12.92 -14.90
CA VAL A 395 8.91 13.55 -15.55
C VAL A 395 10.16 13.35 -14.70
N LYS A 396 10.04 13.52 -13.37
CA LYS A 396 11.15 13.28 -12.45
C LYS A 396 11.61 11.82 -12.46
N GLU A 397 10.68 10.86 -12.34
CA GLU A 397 11.02 9.43 -12.36
C GLU A 397 11.64 9.00 -13.69
N ASN A 398 11.09 9.46 -14.82
CA ASN A 398 11.66 9.22 -16.14
C ASN A 398 13.09 9.78 -16.24
N SER A 399 13.34 10.98 -15.69
CA SER A 399 14.69 11.55 -15.66
C SER A 399 15.68 10.71 -14.82
N GLU A 400 15.21 10.13 -13.70
CA GLU A 400 16.02 9.26 -12.84
C GLU A 400 16.31 7.91 -13.53
N ILE A 401 15.32 7.32 -14.18
CA ILE A 401 15.47 6.07 -14.95
C ILE A 401 16.46 6.29 -16.10
N ILE A 402 16.34 7.39 -16.86
CA ILE A 402 17.29 7.73 -17.93
C ILE A 402 18.72 7.82 -17.39
N LYS A 403 18.92 8.47 -16.25
CA LYS A 403 20.24 8.54 -15.58
C LYS A 403 20.76 7.14 -15.21
N GLN A 404 19.91 6.27 -14.67
CA GLN A 404 20.30 4.90 -14.33
C GLN A 404 20.67 4.09 -15.57
N ILE A 405 19.91 4.21 -16.67
CA ILE A 405 20.22 3.56 -17.94
C ILE A 405 21.59 4.01 -18.45
N GLN A 406 21.90 5.31 -18.39
CA GLN A 406 23.21 5.84 -18.78
C GLN A 406 24.35 5.28 -17.93
N ILE A 407 24.16 5.14 -16.60
CA ILE A 407 25.15 4.54 -15.70
C ILE A 407 25.40 3.07 -16.10
N ILE A 408 24.34 2.31 -16.33
CA ILE A 408 24.42 0.89 -16.73
C ILE A 408 25.09 0.74 -18.10
N GLN A 409 24.78 1.61 -19.06
CA GLN A 409 25.43 1.63 -20.37
C GLN A 409 26.94 1.84 -20.24
N LYS A 410 27.39 2.83 -19.45
CA LYS A 410 28.82 3.05 -19.18
C LYS A 410 29.49 1.85 -18.51
N GLN A 411 28.81 1.20 -17.57
CA GLN A 411 29.33 -0.02 -16.93
C GLN A 411 29.45 -1.17 -17.93
N ASN A 412 28.46 -1.37 -18.80
CA ASN A 412 28.49 -2.38 -19.84
C ASN A 412 29.60 -2.12 -20.86
N GLU A 413 29.84 -0.87 -21.26
CA GLU A 413 30.97 -0.50 -22.11
C GLU A 413 32.30 -0.85 -21.43
N LYS A 414 32.47 -0.48 -20.16
CA LYS A 414 33.68 -0.83 -19.38
C LYS A 414 33.90 -2.34 -19.31
N LEU A 415 32.85 -3.12 -19.04
CA LEU A 415 32.90 -4.58 -19.01
C LEU A 415 33.24 -5.15 -20.39
N ARG A 416 32.67 -4.61 -21.47
CA ARG A 416 33.00 -5.01 -22.85
C ARG A 416 34.47 -4.77 -23.18
N SER A 417 35.03 -3.61 -22.82
CA SER A 417 36.46 -3.31 -23.00
C SER A 417 37.36 -4.22 -22.16
N GLN A 418 36.95 -4.56 -20.93
CA GLN A 418 37.67 -5.52 -20.09
C GLN A 418 37.66 -6.93 -20.69
N ILE A 419 36.53 -7.38 -21.22
CA ILE A 419 36.43 -8.67 -21.91
C ILE A 419 37.31 -8.68 -23.17
N LEU A 420 37.33 -7.60 -23.94
CA LEU A 420 38.17 -7.49 -25.14
C LEU A 420 39.67 -7.58 -24.81
N SER A 421 40.13 -6.79 -23.83
CA SER A 421 41.52 -6.81 -23.38
C SER A 421 41.95 -8.13 -22.73
N LEU A 422 41.02 -8.87 -22.11
CA LEU A 422 41.28 -10.23 -21.66
C LEU A 422 41.41 -11.19 -22.84
N LYS A 423 40.55 -11.10 -23.85
CA LYS A 423 40.66 -11.93 -25.06
C LYS A 423 41.99 -11.72 -25.80
N GLU A 424 42.46 -10.48 -25.89
CA GLU A 424 43.77 -10.15 -26.51
C GLU A 424 44.97 -10.69 -25.71
N LYS A 425 44.82 -10.98 -24.41
CA LYS A 425 45.89 -11.57 -23.57
C LYS A 425 45.93 -13.10 -23.61
N PHE A 426 44.90 -13.74 -24.16
CA PHE A 426 44.78 -15.21 -24.25
C PHE A 426 44.86 -15.72 -25.70
N ILE A 427 45.16 -14.83 -26.65
CA ILE A 427 45.66 -15.13 -28.00
C ILE A 427 47.17 -14.87 -27.97
#